data_AF-A0A938Y3D8-F1
#
_entry.id   AF-A0A938Y3D8-F1
#
_cell.length_a   1.000
_cell.length_b   1.000
_cell.length_c   1.000
_cell.angle_alpha   90.00
_cell.angle_beta   90.00
_cell.angle_gamma   90.00
#
_symmetry.space_group_name_H-M   'P 1'
#
loop_
_entity.id
_entity.type
_entity.pdbx_description
1 polymer ?
#
loop_
_entity_poly.entity_id
_entity_poly.type
_entity_poly.pdbx_seq_one_letter_code
_entity_poly.pdbx_strand_id
1 'polypeptide(L)'
;MWKALGILGILAFLVFIIIGIISAIRKNGKAKRNFLIALVSMVLAFIGVISDANSAKETVQQKENLYEVKDVPKYSIADQESNKTHKNIRVTTSASSEEDLRKIVLDIRNKYQTDEAVWLYIHEPDNNPNGFGYGILKAAARFGNSKIGMAAVGTKSIEEYIFEMK
;
A
#
# COMPACT_ATOMS: atom_id res chain seq x y z
N MET A 1 14.16 -22.82 8.94
CA MET A 1 15.49 -22.94 9.59
C MET A 1 16.00 -21.63 10.20
N TRP A 2 15.59 -20.45 9.71
CA TRP A 2 16.11 -19.15 10.21
C TRP A 2 15.44 -18.65 11.50
N LYS A 3 14.17 -19.04 11.74
CA LYS A 3 13.48 -18.79 13.02
C LYS A 3 14.19 -19.40 14.23
N ALA A 4 14.81 -20.57 14.06
CA ALA A 4 15.60 -21.20 15.11
C ALA A 4 16.84 -20.37 15.46
N LEU A 5 17.52 -19.78 14.46
CA LEU A 5 18.65 -18.87 14.68
C LEU A 5 18.21 -17.57 15.38
N GLY A 6 17.05 -17.01 15.02
CA GLY A 6 16.50 -15.82 15.66
C GLY A 6 16.19 -16.05 17.14
N ILE A 7 15.54 -17.17 17.47
CA ILE A 7 15.21 -17.55 18.85
C ILE A 7 16.49 -17.82 19.66
N LEU A 8 17.46 -18.54 19.09
CA LEU A 8 18.74 -18.81 19.74
C LEU A 8 19.54 -17.51 19.99
N GLY A 9 19.50 -16.58 19.03
CA GLY A 9 20.18 -15.28 19.13
C GLY A 9 19.61 -14.40 20.23
N ILE A 10 18.28 -14.31 20.33
CA ILE A 10 17.59 -13.56 21.41
C ILE A 10 17.88 -14.18 22.78
N LEU A 11 17.85 -15.51 22.87
CA LEU A 11 18.13 -16.22 24.12
C LEU A 11 19.59 -16.03 24.56
N ALA A 12 20.54 -16.12 23.63
CA ALA A 12 21.94 -15.84 23.90
C ALA A 12 22.15 -14.37 24.33
N PHE A 13 21.49 -13.41 23.66
CA PHE A 13 21.56 -11.99 24.00
C PHE A 13 21.09 -11.71 25.44
N LEU A 14 19.98 -12.31 25.86
CA LEU A 14 19.47 -12.20 27.24
C LEU A 14 20.44 -12.76 28.29
N VAL A 15 21.11 -13.87 28.00
CA VAL A 15 22.10 -14.42 28.94
C VAL A 15 23.36 -13.55 29.01
N PHE A 16 23.86 -13.08 27.86
CA PHE A 16 25.07 -12.26 27.80
C PHE A 16 24.87 -10.84 28.34
N ILE A 17 23.67 -10.26 28.25
CA ILE A 17 23.40 -8.94 28.83
C ILE A 17 23.40 -8.98 30.36
N ILE A 18 22.83 -10.04 30.97
CA ILE A 18 22.82 -10.22 32.42
C ILE A 18 24.26 -10.43 32.95
N ILE A 19 25.04 -11.30 32.29
CA ILE A 19 26.46 -11.53 32.65
C ILE A 19 27.29 -10.26 32.40
N GLY A 20 26.99 -9.50 31.34
CA GLY A 20 27.61 -8.22 31.02
C GLY A 20 27.39 -7.19 32.12
N ILE A 21 26.15 -7.02 32.60
CA ILE A 21 25.79 -6.12 33.69
C ILE A 21 26.49 -6.54 34.99
N ILE A 22 26.44 -7.84 35.35
CA ILE A 22 27.12 -8.36 36.56
C ILE A 22 28.64 -8.14 36.48
N SER A 23 29.25 -8.36 35.32
CA SER A 23 30.69 -8.15 35.12
C SER A 23 31.09 -6.68 35.11
N ALA A 24 30.21 -5.76 34.67
CA ALA A 24 30.41 -4.32 34.72
C ALA A 24 30.35 -3.79 36.16
N ILE A 25 29.39 -4.27 36.96
CA ILE A 25 29.26 -3.92 38.38
C ILE A 25 30.44 -4.47 39.20
N ARG A 26 30.89 -5.71 38.92
CA ARG A 26 32.05 -6.32 39.60
C ARG A 26 33.41 -5.76 39.16
N LYS A 27 33.47 -4.78 38.25
CA LYS A 27 34.70 -4.20 37.66
C LYS A 27 35.72 -5.23 37.17
N ASN A 28 35.26 -6.45 36.83
CA ASN A 28 36.13 -7.45 36.23
C ASN A 28 36.40 -7.02 34.80
N GLY A 29 37.67 -6.77 34.44
CA GLY A 29 38.11 -6.25 33.13
C GLY A 29 37.70 -7.07 31.89
N LYS A 30 36.93 -8.14 32.08
CA LYS A 30 36.29 -8.96 31.06
C LYS A 30 34.95 -8.38 30.55
N ALA A 31 34.43 -7.32 31.20
CA ALA A 31 33.17 -6.67 30.82
C ALA A 31 33.14 -6.20 29.35
N LYS A 32 34.25 -5.61 28.86
CA LYS A 32 34.38 -5.15 27.47
C LYS A 32 34.21 -6.29 26.45
N ARG A 33 34.74 -7.48 26.77
CA ARG A 33 34.68 -8.66 25.89
C ARG A 33 33.28 -9.25 25.84
N ASN A 34 32.59 -9.31 26.97
CA ASN A 34 31.21 -9.81 27.03
C ASN A 34 30.22 -8.85 26.37
N PHE A 35 30.43 -7.54 26.49
CA PHE A 35 29.61 -6.53 25.80
C PHE A 35 29.83 -6.57 24.27
N LEU A 36 31.06 -6.83 23.82
CA LEU A 36 31.36 -7.03 22.40
C LEU A 36 30.64 -8.25 21.83
N ILE A 37 30.64 -9.36 22.58
CA ILE A 37 29.94 -10.60 22.20
C ILE A 37 28.42 -10.37 22.15
N ALA A 38 27.86 -9.64 23.12
CA ALA A 38 26.43 -9.28 23.13
C ALA A 38 26.04 -8.40 21.93
N LEU A 39 26.92 -7.48 21.52
CA LEU A 39 26.67 -6.64 20.35
C LEU A 39 26.71 -7.45 19.05
N VAL A 40 27.67 -8.38 18.92
CA VAL A 40 27.76 -9.27 17.76
C VAL A 40 26.54 -10.20 17.68
N SER A 41 26.09 -10.79 18.79
CA SER A 41 24.89 -11.63 18.81
C SER A 41 23.60 -10.86 18.51
N MET A 42 23.52 -9.57 18.90
CA MET A 42 22.40 -8.71 18.51
C MET A 42 22.38 -8.44 16.99
N VAL A 43 23.55 -8.17 16.38
CA VAL A 43 23.65 -7.98 14.92
C VAL A 43 23.25 -9.26 14.17
N LEU A 44 23.67 -10.43 14.63
CA LEU A 44 23.26 -11.73 14.08
C LEU A 44 21.74 -11.97 14.20
N ALA A 45 21.12 -11.56 15.31
CA ALA A 45 19.67 -11.64 15.49
C ALA A 45 18.91 -10.73 14.50
N PHE A 46 19.38 -9.49 14.30
CA PHE A 46 18.81 -8.58 13.30
C PHE A 46 18.94 -9.14 11.88
N ILE A 47 20.09 -9.71 11.52
CA ILE A 47 20.28 -10.33 10.20
C ILE A 47 19.34 -11.52 10.03
N GLY A 48 19.15 -12.36 11.05
CA GLY A 48 18.20 -13.47 11.02
C GLY A 48 16.76 -13.02 10.78
N VAL A 49 16.33 -11.92 11.43
CA VAL A 49 14.99 -11.35 11.27
C VAL A 49 14.80 -10.66 9.91
N ILE A 50 15.79 -9.88 9.45
CA ILE A 50 15.74 -9.16 8.16
C ILE A 50 15.80 -10.13 6.98
N SER A 51 16.53 -11.24 7.12
CA SER A 51 16.64 -12.23 6.04
C SER A 51 15.33 -13.03 5.88
N ASP A 52 14.58 -13.30 6.96
CA ASP A 52 13.21 -13.82 6.87
C ASP A 52 12.27 -12.79 6.19
N ALA A 53 12.48 -11.49 6.44
CA ALA A 53 11.74 -10.41 5.76
C ALA A 53 12.11 -10.25 4.26
N ASN A 54 13.32 -10.63 3.84
CA ASN A 54 13.72 -10.59 2.42
C ASN A 54 13.25 -11.80 1.61
N SER A 55 12.77 -12.87 2.26
CA SER A 55 11.96 -13.91 1.59
C SER A 55 10.49 -13.50 1.43
N ALA A 56 10.09 -12.35 2.00
CA ALA A 56 8.84 -11.68 1.71
C ALA A 56 9.06 -10.56 0.66
N LYS A 57 9.70 -10.89 -0.47
CA LYS A 57 9.45 -10.12 -1.69
C LYS A 57 8.20 -10.70 -2.34
N GLU A 58 7.21 -9.82 -2.49
CA GLU A 58 5.83 -10.06 -2.93
C GLU A 58 4.83 -10.52 -1.86
N THR A 59 4.81 -9.87 -0.70
CA THR A 59 3.51 -9.63 -0.07
C THR A 59 2.93 -8.37 -0.72
N VAL A 60 2.21 -8.56 -1.83
CA VAL A 60 1.14 -7.63 -2.22
C VAL A 60 0.30 -7.46 -0.95
N GLN A 61 0.34 -6.27 -0.34
CA GLN A 61 -0.62 -5.92 0.70
C GLN A 61 -2.00 -6.06 0.09
N GLN A 62 -2.66 -7.19 0.34
CA GLN A 62 -4.06 -7.36 0.05
C GLN A 62 -4.80 -6.45 1.04
N LYS A 63 -4.97 -5.18 0.65
CA LYS A 63 -5.94 -4.30 1.31
C LYS A 63 -7.29 -4.99 1.21
N GLU A 64 -7.99 -5.05 2.34
CA GLU A 64 -9.37 -5.50 2.37
C GLU A 64 -10.21 -4.55 1.50
N ASN A 65 -10.95 -5.12 0.55
CA ASN A 65 -11.82 -4.35 -0.31
C ASN A 65 -12.99 -3.81 0.53
N LEU A 66 -13.12 -2.48 0.60
CA LEU A 66 -14.25 -1.80 1.25
C LEU A 66 -15.59 -2.16 0.60
N TYR A 67 -15.56 -2.46 -0.70
CA TYR A 67 -16.75 -2.80 -1.49
C TYR A 67 -16.56 -4.17 -2.15
N GLU A 68 -17.50 -5.08 -1.95
CA GLU A 68 -17.55 -6.34 -2.70
C GLU A 68 -18.08 -6.06 -4.12
N VAL A 69 -17.19 -6.10 -5.11
CA VAL A 69 -17.54 -5.88 -6.52
C VAL A 69 -17.26 -7.17 -7.30
N LYS A 70 -18.32 -7.77 -7.85
CA LYS A 70 -18.24 -8.94 -8.75
C LYS A 70 -18.41 -8.51 -10.20
N ASP A 71 -17.81 -9.25 -11.11
CA ASP A 71 -17.94 -9.07 -12.56
C ASP A 71 -17.61 -7.65 -13.03
N VAL A 72 -16.45 -7.14 -12.58
CA VAL A 72 -15.94 -5.83 -13.02
C VAL A 72 -15.58 -5.93 -14.51
N PRO A 73 -16.10 -5.04 -15.37
CA PRO A 73 -15.74 -5.03 -16.78
C PRO A 73 -14.25 -4.76 -16.95
N LYS A 74 -13.65 -5.32 -18.01
CA LYS A 74 -12.24 -5.06 -18.33
C LYS A 74 -12.04 -3.58 -18.64
N TYR A 75 -11.16 -2.94 -17.89
CA TYR A 75 -10.71 -1.57 -18.13
C TYR A 75 -9.17 -1.51 -18.13
N SER A 76 -8.62 -0.45 -18.69
CA SER A 76 -7.19 -0.13 -18.62
C SER A 76 -7.01 1.26 -18.04
N ILE A 77 -5.93 1.49 -17.30
CA ILE A 77 -5.58 2.81 -16.80
C ILE A 77 -4.70 3.48 -17.87
N ALA A 78 -5.22 4.53 -18.50
CA ALA A 78 -4.54 5.24 -19.57
C ALA A 78 -3.60 6.33 -19.05
N ASP A 79 -3.99 6.99 -17.96
CA ASP A 79 -3.20 8.07 -17.36
C ASP A 79 -3.48 8.17 -15.85
N GLN A 80 -2.47 8.59 -15.11
CA GLN A 80 -2.54 8.87 -13.68
C GLN A 80 -1.69 10.09 -13.36
N GLU A 81 -2.36 11.14 -12.90
CA GLU A 81 -1.70 12.33 -12.37
C GLU A 81 -2.03 12.44 -10.88
N SER A 82 -1.02 12.68 -10.05
CA SER A 82 -1.18 12.77 -8.60
C SER A 82 -0.64 14.09 -8.09
N ASN A 83 -1.45 14.79 -7.29
CA ASN A 83 -1.03 15.92 -6.48
C ASN A 83 -1.08 15.51 -4.99
N LYS A 84 -0.72 16.43 -4.09
CA LYS A 84 -0.76 16.26 -2.63
C LYS A 84 -2.17 15.99 -2.09
N THR A 85 -3.21 16.47 -2.77
CA THR A 85 -4.59 16.47 -2.26
C THR A 85 -5.54 15.57 -3.05
N HIS A 86 -5.22 15.30 -4.31
CA HIS A 86 -6.08 14.50 -5.17
C HIS A 86 -5.30 13.79 -6.27
N LYS A 87 -5.92 12.73 -6.79
CA LYS A 87 -5.40 11.94 -7.89
C LYS A 87 -6.39 11.92 -9.06
N ASN A 88 -5.94 12.37 -10.22
CA ASN A 88 -6.69 12.28 -11.46
C ASN A 88 -6.33 10.96 -12.14
N ILE A 89 -7.33 10.12 -12.38
CA ILE A 89 -7.18 8.81 -12.99
C ILE A 89 -8.01 8.78 -14.24
N ARG A 90 -7.39 8.37 -15.34
CA ARG A 90 -8.08 8.12 -16.59
C ARG A 90 -8.12 6.64 -16.85
N VAL A 91 -9.31 6.13 -17.11
CA VAL A 91 -9.50 4.74 -17.51
C VAL A 91 -10.18 4.67 -18.86
N THR A 92 -9.82 3.65 -19.63
CA THR A 92 -10.45 3.32 -20.90
C THR A 92 -11.18 1.99 -20.77
N THR A 93 -12.43 1.93 -21.22
CA THR A 93 -13.24 0.72 -21.21
C THR A 93 -14.16 0.68 -22.42
N SER A 94 -14.47 -0.53 -22.89
CA SER A 94 -15.50 -0.76 -23.90
C SER A 94 -16.91 -0.86 -23.29
N ALA A 95 -17.02 -0.91 -21.96
CA ALA A 95 -18.30 -0.95 -21.27
C ALA A 95 -19.07 0.38 -21.45
N SER A 96 -20.37 0.27 -21.69
CA SER A 96 -21.25 1.43 -21.94
C SER A 96 -22.43 1.52 -20.96
N SER A 97 -22.71 0.45 -20.22
CA SER A 97 -23.79 0.43 -19.22
C SER A 97 -23.39 1.24 -17.99
N GLU A 98 -24.33 2.03 -17.45
CA GLU A 98 -24.12 2.78 -16.21
C GLU A 98 -23.72 1.85 -15.05
N GLU A 99 -24.34 0.67 -14.94
CA GLU A 99 -24.03 -0.30 -13.88
C GLU A 99 -22.57 -0.77 -13.96
N ASP A 100 -22.11 -1.07 -15.17
CA ASP A 100 -20.75 -1.53 -15.44
C ASP A 100 -19.73 -0.42 -15.15
N LEU A 101 -20.03 0.81 -15.54
CA LEU A 101 -19.19 1.97 -15.26
C LEU A 101 -19.10 2.21 -13.75
N ARG A 102 -20.20 2.09 -13.01
CA ARG A 102 -20.21 2.21 -11.53
C ARG A 102 -19.40 1.10 -10.86
N LYS A 103 -19.43 -0.13 -11.36
CA LYS A 103 -18.55 -1.22 -10.87
C LYS A 103 -17.07 -0.85 -11.01
N ILE A 104 -16.69 -0.25 -12.15
CA ILE A 104 -15.31 0.24 -12.37
C ILE A 104 -14.96 1.32 -11.34
N VAL A 105 -15.88 2.25 -11.03
CA VAL A 105 -15.64 3.27 -9.99
C VAL A 105 -15.35 2.61 -8.63
N LEU A 106 -16.16 1.63 -8.22
CA LEU A 106 -15.99 0.95 -6.94
C LEU A 106 -14.69 0.13 -6.87
N ASP A 107 -14.31 -0.54 -7.95
CA ASP A 107 -13.04 -1.26 -8.05
C ASP A 107 -11.83 -0.31 -7.96
N ILE A 108 -11.87 0.80 -8.70
CA ILE A 108 -10.86 1.86 -8.62
C ILE A 108 -10.81 2.43 -7.20
N ARG A 109 -11.97 2.63 -6.56
CA ARG A 109 -12.02 3.10 -5.18
C ARG A 109 -11.33 2.16 -4.22
N ASN A 110 -11.53 0.85 -4.36
CA ASN A 110 -10.80 -0.15 -3.58
C ASN A 110 -9.28 -0.09 -3.82
N LYS A 111 -8.86 0.14 -5.07
CA LYS A 111 -7.45 0.25 -5.43
C LYS A 111 -6.76 1.49 -4.84
N TYR A 112 -7.48 2.62 -4.78
CA TYR A 112 -6.94 3.92 -4.36
C TYR A 112 -7.50 4.42 -3.02
N GLN A 113 -7.85 3.51 -2.11
CA GLN A 113 -8.40 3.84 -0.77
C GLN A 113 -7.47 4.72 0.09
N THR A 114 -6.17 4.73 -0.19
CA THR A 114 -5.17 5.53 0.55
C THR A 114 -5.02 6.95 0.03
N ASP A 115 -5.52 7.23 -1.18
CA ASP A 115 -5.47 8.56 -1.75
C ASP A 115 -6.59 9.40 -1.13
N GLU A 116 -6.29 10.63 -0.74
CA GLU A 116 -7.22 11.55 -0.08
C GLU A 116 -8.51 11.69 -0.88
N ALA A 117 -8.39 11.98 -2.19
CA ALA A 117 -9.50 12.01 -3.12
C ALA A 117 -9.08 11.62 -4.54
N VAL A 118 -10.02 11.10 -5.30
CA VAL A 118 -9.82 10.61 -6.66
C VAL A 118 -10.84 11.21 -7.60
N TRP A 119 -10.37 11.72 -8.74
CA TRP A 119 -11.17 12.12 -9.89
C TRP A 119 -10.93 11.10 -10.99
N LEU A 120 -11.96 10.36 -11.34
CA LEU A 120 -11.94 9.30 -12.32
C LEU A 120 -12.65 9.75 -13.60
N TYR A 121 -11.96 9.63 -14.72
CA TYR A 121 -12.50 9.91 -16.04
C TYR A 121 -12.50 8.64 -16.89
N ILE A 122 -13.69 8.15 -17.24
CA ILE A 122 -13.89 6.91 -17.98
C ILE A 122 -14.15 7.25 -19.45
N HIS A 123 -13.25 6.82 -20.32
CA HIS A 123 -13.33 7.05 -21.76
C HIS A 123 -13.49 5.73 -22.51
N GLU A 124 -13.93 5.81 -23.77
CA GLU A 124 -13.75 4.73 -24.72
C GLU A 124 -12.27 4.55 -25.09
N PRO A 125 -11.84 3.34 -25.48
CA PRO A 125 -10.52 3.14 -26.07
C PRO A 125 -10.41 3.98 -27.35
N ASP A 126 -9.27 4.66 -27.51
CA ASP A 126 -8.99 5.42 -28.72
C ASP A 126 -8.73 4.44 -29.88
N ASN A 127 -9.56 4.51 -30.91
CA ASN A 127 -9.40 3.73 -32.14
C ASN A 127 -8.67 4.53 -33.23
N ASN A 128 -8.22 5.75 -32.94
CA ASN A 128 -7.55 6.61 -33.90
C ASN A 128 -6.02 6.43 -33.84
N PRO A 129 -5.38 5.84 -34.87
CA PRO A 129 -3.94 5.58 -34.86
C PRO A 129 -3.07 6.85 -34.89
N ASN A 130 -3.66 8.03 -35.16
CA ASN A 130 -2.94 9.32 -35.26
C ASN A 130 -3.42 10.38 -34.25
N GLY A 131 -4.22 10.00 -33.24
CA GLY A 131 -4.80 10.94 -32.29
C GLY A 131 -3.87 11.29 -31.12
N PHE A 132 -3.84 12.57 -30.74
CA PHE A 132 -3.49 13.01 -29.37
C PHE A 132 -4.68 12.83 -28.39
N GLY A 133 -5.74 12.16 -28.84
CA GLY A 133 -7.09 12.31 -28.34
C GLY A 133 -7.52 11.07 -27.57
N TYR A 134 -7.60 11.22 -26.26
CA TYR A 134 -8.36 10.31 -25.41
C TYR A 134 -9.73 10.07 -26.03
N GLY A 135 -10.18 8.81 -26.10
CA GLY A 135 -11.46 8.44 -26.71
C GLY A 135 -12.66 9.17 -26.08
N ILE A 136 -13.89 8.89 -26.50
CA ILE A 136 -15.05 9.66 -26.04
C ILE A 136 -15.25 9.47 -24.52
N LEU A 137 -15.37 10.58 -23.77
CA LEU A 137 -15.68 10.55 -22.34
C LEU A 137 -17.09 9.98 -22.14
N LYS A 138 -17.20 8.88 -21.39
CA LYS A 138 -18.46 8.19 -21.06
C LYS A 138 -19.02 8.61 -19.71
N ALA A 139 -18.15 8.69 -18.72
CA ALA A 139 -18.53 9.05 -17.37
C ALA A 139 -17.37 9.68 -16.62
N ALA A 140 -17.72 10.52 -15.65
CA ALA A 140 -16.80 11.02 -14.65
C ALA A 140 -17.31 10.62 -13.26
N ALA A 141 -16.38 10.23 -12.38
CA ALA A 141 -16.68 9.95 -11.00
C ALA A 141 -15.68 10.65 -10.10
N ARG A 142 -16.11 11.05 -8.90
CA ARG A 142 -15.20 11.60 -7.89
C ARG A 142 -15.61 11.15 -6.50
N PHE A 143 -14.62 10.79 -5.70
CA PHE A 143 -14.82 10.30 -4.34
C PHE A 143 -13.67 10.70 -3.43
N GLY A 144 -13.99 10.99 -2.17
CA GLY A 144 -13.03 11.23 -1.11
C GLY A 144 -12.92 10.01 -0.20
N ASN A 145 -11.70 9.65 0.21
CA ASN A 145 -11.46 8.58 1.19
C ASN A 145 -11.09 9.15 2.57
N SER A 146 -10.97 10.46 2.70
CA SER A 146 -10.68 11.17 3.95
C SER A 146 -11.60 12.37 4.13
N LYS A 147 -11.55 13.02 5.31
CA LYS A 147 -12.26 14.29 5.54
C LYS A 147 -11.81 15.41 4.60
N ILE A 148 -10.51 15.50 4.32
CA ILE A 148 -9.95 16.52 3.41
C ILE A 148 -10.39 16.20 1.98
N GLY A 149 -10.32 14.93 1.60
CA GLY A 149 -10.75 14.46 0.30
C GLY A 149 -12.24 14.68 0.02
N MET A 150 -13.10 14.37 0.98
CA MET A 150 -14.55 14.64 0.90
C MET A 150 -14.82 16.12 0.64
N ALA A 151 -14.14 17.01 1.36
CA ALA A 151 -14.24 18.45 1.14
C ALA A 151 -13.74 18.85 -0.25
N ALA A 152 -12.69 18.20 -0.76
CA ALA A 152 -12.14 18.48 -2.09
C ALA A 152 -13.08 18.04 -3.23
N VAL A 153 -13.78 16.90 -3.09
CA VAL A 153 -14.70 16.40 -4.11
C VAL A 153 -16.13 16.92 -3.95
N GLY A 154 -16.50 17.41 -2.76
CA GLY A 154 -17.83 17.90 -2.43
C GLY A 154 -18.81 16.81 -1.96
N THR A 155 -18.33 15.71 -1.38
CA THR A 155 -19.19 14.65 -0.82
C THR A 155 -19.44 14.87 0.68
N LYS A 156 -20.59 14.41 1.18
CA LYS A 156 -20.98 14.57 2.60
C LYS A 156 -20.46 13.43 3.47
N SER A 157 -20.29 12.24 2.90
CA SER A 157 -19.75 11.07 3.60
C SER A 157 -18.72 10.31 2.77
N ILE A 158 -17.99 9.41 3.44
CA ILE A 158 -16.99 8.56 2.78
C ILE A 158 -17.69 7.54 1.89
N GLU A 159 -18.90 7.13 2.18
CA GLU A 159 -19.62 6.16 1.34
C GLU A 159 -20.14 6.81 0.05
N GLU A 160 -20.36 8.12 0.07
CA GLU A 160 -20.85 8.90 -1.06
C GLU A 160 -19.76 9.13 -2.12
N TYR A 161 -20.17 9.07 -3.39
CA TYR A 161 -19.38 9.50 -4.53
C TYR A 161 -20.29 10.18 -5.55
N ILE A 162 -19.73 11.12 -6.30
CA ILE A 162 -20.45 11.81 -7.36
C ILE A 162 -20.15 11.07 -8.66
N PHE A 163 -21.19 10.77 -9.42
CA PHE A 163 -21.11 10.07 -10.70
C PHE A 163 -21.93 10.81 -11.75
N GLU A 164 -21.31 11.11 -12.88
CA GLU A 164 -21.90 11.85 -13.98
C GLU A 164 -21.68 11.09 -15.28
N MET A 165 -22.77 10.66 -15.92
CA MET A 165 -22.75 10.15 -17.30
C MET A 165 -22.61 11.33 -18.28
N LYS A 166 -22.01 11.06 -19.44
CA LYS A 166 -21.87 12.02 -20.54
C LYS A 166 -22.59 11.54 -21.79
#